data_AF-A0A8T6XTC8-F1
#
_entry.id   AF-A0A8T6XTC8-F1
#
_cell.length_a   1.000
_cell.length_b   1.000
_cell.length_c   1.000
_cell.angle_alpha   90.00
_cell.angle_beta   90.00
_cell.angle_gamma   90.00
#
_symmetry.space_group_name_H-M   'P 1'
#
loop_
_entity.id
_entity.type
_entity.pdbx_description
1 polymer ?
#
loop_
_entity_poly.entity_id
_entity_poly.type
_entity_poly.pdbx_seq_one_letter_code
_entity_poly.pdbx_strand_id
1 'polypeptide(L)'
;GAASITTYVLSKRLSKPIIKLRNAAEAISKGEFGARTKINTNDEIGDLSSAFDNMARTIQETITAITKRENIIKRQENLLLKFSEEKQDCCVCLVDMVGGKKISSSLS
;
A
#
# COMPACT_ATOMS: atom_id res chain seq x y z
N GLY A 1 0.30 -47.25 25.64
CA GLY A 1 -0.85 -46.32 25.70
C GLY A 1 -0.41 -44.90 25.98
N ALA A 2 0.01 -44.59 27.22
CA ALA A 2 0.35 -43.23 27.66
C ALA A 2 1.44 -42.54 26.81
N ALA A 3 2.53 -43.23 26.48
CA ALA A 3 3.61 -42.66 25.65
C ALA A 3 3.12 -42.16 24.27
N SER A 4 2.23 -42.91 23.62
CA SER A 4 1.64 -42.52 22.33
C SER A 4 0.75 -41.29 22.45
N ILE A 5 0.01 -41.14 23.55
CA ILE A 5 -0.82 -39.97 23.84
C ILE A 5 0.07 -38.74 24.08
N THR A 6 1.13 -38.87 24.88
CA THR A 6 2.06 -37.77 25.17
C THR A 6 2.76 -37.27 23.90
N THR A 7 3.26 -38.18 23.05
CA THR A 7 3.88 -37.82 21.77
C THR A 7 2.89 -37.10 20.86
N TYR A 8 1.64 -37.56 20.79
CA TYR A 8 0.60 -36.92 19.98
C TYR A 8 0.28 -35.50 20.46
N VAL A 9 0.15 -35.30 21.77
CA VAL A 9 -0.12 -33.97 22.35
C VAL A 9 1.03 -33.01 22.10
N LEU A 10 2.28 -33.44 22.31
CA LEU A 10 3.47 -32.63 22.04
C LEU A 10 3.57 -32.24 20.56
N SER A 11 3.36 -33.21 19.66
CA SER A 11 3.33 -32.96 18.22
C SER A 11 2.30 -31.87 17.87
N LYS A 12 1.07 -31.96 18.40
CA LYS A 12 0.05 -30.92 18.17
C LYS A 12 0.42 -29.56 18.76
N ARG A 13 1.10 -29.51 19.91
CA ARG A 13 1.54 -28.25 20.53
C ARG A 13 2.61 -27.54 19.72
N LEU A 14 3.42 -28.26 18.95
CA LEU A 14 4.42 -27.68 18.06
C LEU A 14 3.88 -27.42 16.65
N SER A 15 3.23 -28.40 16.02
CA SER A 15 2.78 -28.28 14.63
C SER A 15 1.70 -27.22 14.45
N LYS A 16 0.78 -27.05 15.40
CA LYS A 16 -0.30 -26.04 15.29
C LYS A 16 0.23 -24.60 15.17
N PRO A 17 1.10 -24.10 16.08
CA PRO A 17 1.63 -22.74 15.95
C PRO A 17 2.54 -22.57 14.73
N ILE A 18 3.33 -23.58 14.34
CA ILE A 18 4.15 -23.52 13.13
C ILE A 18 3.29 -23.37 11.86
N ILE A 19 2.16 -24.09 11.77
CA ILE A 19 1.22 -23.93 10.66
C ILE A 19 0.61 -22.52 10.64
N LYS A 20 0.29 -21.94 11.81
CA LYS A 20 -0.21 -20.56 11.89
C LYS A 20 0.83 -19.55 11.41
N LEU A 21 2.10 -19.70 11.80
CA LEU A 21 3.21 -18.89 11.31
C LEU A 21 3.34 -18.97 9.78
N ARG A 22 3.34 -20.20 9.23
CA ARG A 22 3.39 -20.42 7.78
C ARG A 22 2.23 -19.71 7.07
N ASN A 23 1.00 -19.91 7.54
CA ASN A 23 -0.18 -19.32 6.90
C ASN A 23 -0.14 -17.78 6.95
N ALA A 24 0.30 -17.20 8.07
CA ALA A 24 0.47 -15.75 8.17
C ALA A 24 1.55 -15.23 7.21
N ALA A 25 2.67 -15.95 7.07
CA ALA A 25 3.72 -15.61 6.11
C ALA A 25 3.22 -15.69 4.66
N GLU A 26 2.48 -16.74 4.31
CA GLU A 26 1.85 -16.87 2.99
C GLU A 26 0.86 -15.71 2.72
N ALA A 27 0.04 -15.34 3.69
CA ALA A 27 -0.89 -14.21 3.56
C ALA A 27 -0.14 -12.89 3.29
N ILE A 28 0.91 -12.61 4.08
CA ILE A 28 1.78 -11.44 3.88
C ILE A 28 2.42 -11.46 2.50
N SER A 29 2.90 -12.61 2.01
CA SER A 29 3.48 -12.74 0.67
C SER A 29 2.49 -12.45 -0.47
N LYS A 30 1.19 -12.63 -0.21
CA LYS A 30 0.09 -12.31 -1.15
C LYS A 30 -0.38 -10.86 -1.05
N GLY A 31 0.25 -10.04 -0.20
CA GLY A 31 -0.10 -8.64 -0.01
C GLY A 31 -1.08 -8.38 1.14
N GLU A 32 -1.47 -9.40 1.90
CA GLU A 32 -2.32 -9.25 3.08
C GLU A 32 -1.48 -8.82 4.30
N PHE A 33 -0.90 -7.61 4.25
CA PHE A 33 0.05 -7.12 5.26
C PHE A 33 -0.55 -6.94 6.67
N GLY A 34 -1.88 -6.99 6.81
CA GLY A 34 -2.57 -7.00 8.08
C GLY A 34 -2.58 -8.37 8.79
N ALA A 35 -2.12 -9.44 8.15
CA ALA A 35 -2.11 -10.77 8.73
C ALA A 35 -1.17 -10.86 9.95
N ARG A 36 -1.63 -11.55 10.99
CA ARG A 36 -0.89 -11.76 12.26
C ARG A 36 -1.09 -13.20 12.72
N THR A 37 -0.11 -13.72 13.42
CA THR A 37 -0.10 -15.10 13.91
C THR A 37 -1.02 -15.29 15.10
N LYS A 38 -1.15 -14.27 15.98
CA LYS A 38 -1.99 -14.29 17.19
C LYS A 38 -1.77 -15.55 18.05
N ILE A 39 -0.52 -15.99 18.16
CA ILE A 39 -0.17 -17.12 19.03
C ILE A 39 0.19 -16.51 20.39
N ASN A 40 -0.50 -16.96 21.43
CA ASN A 40 -0.26 -16.50 22.79
C ASN A 40 0.15 -17.71 23.63
N THR A 41 1.45 -17.96 23.66
CA THR A 41 2.09 -19.02 24.46
C THR A 41 3.22 -18.39 25.29
N ASN A 42 3.49 -18.96 26.45
CA ASN A 42 4.53 -18.46 27.37
C ASN A 42 5.83 -19.26 27.17
N ASP A 43 6.26 -19.37 25.92
CA ASP A 43 7.43 -20.15 25.48
C ASP A 43 8.09 -19.45 24.28
N GLU A 44 9.16 -20.04 23.75
CA GLU A 44 9.93 -19.50 22.63
C GLU A 44 9.09 -19.34 21.36
N ILE A 45 8.01 -20.12 21.22
CA ILE A 45 7.07 -20.01 20.11
C ILE A 45 6.24 -18.73 20.23
N GLY A 46 5.88 -18.32 21.45
CA GLY A 46 5.19 -17.06 21.72
C GLY A 46 6.09 -15.86 21.46
N ASP A 47 7.36 -15.94 21.86
CA ASP A 47 8.36 -14.92 21.57
C ASP A 47 8.60 -14.77 20.06
N LEU A 48 8.75 -15.90 19.35
CA LEU A 48 8.90 -15.92 17.89
C LEU A 48 7.66 -15.35 17.18
N SER A 49 6.46 -15.71 17.65
CA SER A 49 5.20 -15.16 17.14
C SER A 49 5.14 -13.64 17.30
N SER A 50 5.54 -13.13 18.46
CA SER A 50 5.58 -11.70 18.76
C SER A 50 6.58 -10.96 17.86
N ALA A 51 7.78 -11.52 17.67
CA ALA A 51 8.77 -10.98 16.75
C ALA A 51 8.27 -10.96 15.29
N PHE A 52 7.63 -12.04 14.85
CA PHE A 52 7.02 -12.13 13.52
C PHE A 52 5.91 -11.09 13.32
N ASP A 53 5.01 -10.95 14.29
CA ASP A 53 3.90 -9.99 14.22
C ASP A 53 4.40 -8.53 14.20
N ASN A 54 5.52 -8.25 14.88
CA ASN A 54 6.21 -6.96 14.78
C ASN A 54 6.79 -6.71 13.39
N MET A 55 7.47 -7.70 12.79
CA MET A 55 7.96 -7.60 11.41
C MET A 55 6.80 -7.32 10.43
N ALA A 56 5.69 -8.06 10.56
CA ALA A 56 4.51 -7.88 9.72
C ALA A 56 3.92 -6.45 9.83
N ARG A 57 3.91 -5.90 11.06
CA ARG A 57 3.49 -4.52 11.31
C ARG A 57 4.41 -3.50 10.64
N THR A 58 5.73 -3.65 10.76
CA THR A 58 6.69 -2.77 10.09
C THR A 58 6.53 -2.80 8.57
N ILE A 59 6.29 -3.97 7.98
CA ILE A 59 6.01 -4.10 6.53
C ILE A 59 4.75 -3.31 6.17
N GLN A 60 3.65 -3.50 6.91
CA GLN A 60 2.40 -2.78 6.67
C GLN A 60 2.55 -1.26 6.76
N GLU A 61 3.26 -0.77 7.78
CA GLU A 61 3.55 0.66 7.96
C GLU A 61 4.39 1.20 6.80
N THR A 62 5.39 0.45 6.36
CA THR A 62 6.26 0.82 5.23
C THR A 62 5.47 0.94 3.93
N ILE A 63 4.63 -0.05 3.61
CA ILE A 63 3.76 0.00 2.42
C ILE A 63 2.81 1.20 2.48
N THR A 64 2.19 1.44 3.62
CA THR A 64 1.29 2.58 3.82
C THR A 64 2.02 3.91 3.59
N ALA A 65 3.25 4.03 4.07
CA ALA A 65 4.09 5.21 3.86
C ALA A 65 4.45 5.42 2.38
N ILE A 66 4.77 4.33 1.65
CA ILE A 66 5.04 4.38 0.21
C ILE A 66 3.80 4.85 -0.56
N THR A 67 2.64 4.25 -0.34
CA THR A 67 1.39 4.64 -1.02
C THR A 67 1.01 6.09 -0.73
N LYS A 68 1.25 6.57 0.49
CA LYS A 68 1.04 7.98 0.84
C LYS A 68 1.94 8.91 0.02
N ARG A 69 3.21 8.54 -0.20
CA ARG A 69 4.15 9.30 -1.03
C ARG A 69 3.74 9.28 -2.50
N GLU A 70 3.32 8.14 -3.04
CA GLU A 70 2.83 8.02 -4.41
C GLU A 70 1.64 8.95 -4.67
N ASN A 71 0.69 9.04 -3.73
CA ASN A 71 -0.45 9.95 -3.83
C ASN A 71 -0.05 11.43 -3.85
N ILE A 72 1.03 11.80 -3.14
CA ILE A 72 1.57 13.16 -3.17
C ILE A 72 2.19 13.46 -4.54
N ILE A 73 2.98 12.53 -5.09
CA ILE A 73 3.62 12.69 -6.40
C ILE A 73 2.57 12.82 -7.50
N LYS A 74 1.55 11.93 -7.51
CA LYS A 74 0.43 12.01 -8.46
C LYS A 74 -0.29 13.35 -8.39
N ARG A 75 -0.41 13.93 -7.19
CA ARG A 75 -1.04 15.25 -7.03
C ARG A 75 -0.20 16.38 -7.62
N GLN A 76 1.13 16.30 -7.51
CA GLN A 76 2.03 17.28 -8.14
C GLN A 76 1.95 17.22 -9.67
N GLU A 77 1.95 16.02 -10.24
CA GLU A 77 1.82 15.83 -11.69
C GLU A 77 0.47 16.37 -12.20
N ASN A 78 -0.62 16.07 -11.50
CA ASN A 78 -1.95 16.56 -11.86
C ASN A 78 -2.07 18.10 -11.77
N LEU A 79 -1.36 18.73 -10.84
CA LEU A 79 -1.26 20.20 -10.80
C LEU A 79 -0.53 20.75 -12.02
N LEU A 80 0.62 20.18 -12.40
CA LEU A 80 1.37 20.61 -13.58
C LEU A 80 0.55 20.45 -14.87
N LEU A 81 -0.21 19.36 -15.00
CA LEU A 81 -1.12 19.15 -16.13
C LEU A 81 -2.21 20.24 -16.18
N LYS A 82 -2.84 20.55 -15.04
CA LYS A 82 -3.85 21.62 -14.95
C LYS A 82 -3.29 23.00 -15.31
N PHE A 83 -2.06 23.32 -14.88
CA PHE A 83 -1.39 24.57 -15.27
C PHE A 83 -1.11 24.64 -16.78
N SER A 84 -0.87 23.50 -17.44
CA SER A 84 -0.65 23.45 -18.89
C SER A 84 -1.94 23.64 -19.68
N GLU A 85 -3.07 23.11 -19.22
CA GLU A 85 -4.39 23.32 -19.86
C GLU A 85 -4.84 24.78 -19.73
N GLU A 86 -4.64 25.42 -18.57
CA GLU A 86 -5.02 26.83 -18.33
C GLU A 86 -4.22 27.82 -19.20
N LYS A 87 -2.99 27.47 -19.60
CA LYS A 87 -2.18 28.26 -20.55
C LYS A 87 -2.72 28.21 -21.98
N GLN A 88 -3.43 27.15 -22.36
CA GLN A 88 -3.93 26.98 -23.72
C GLN A 88 -5.13 27.90 -24.00
N ASP A 89 -6.00 28.13 -23.02
CA ASP A 89 -7.12 29.08 -23.12
C ASP A 89 -6.66 30.53 -23.35
N CYS A 90 -5.59 30.96 -22.67
CA CYS A 90 -5.05 32.30 -22.83
C CYS A 90 -4.44 32.53 -24.22
N CYS A 91 -3.69 31.55 -24.75
CA CYS A 91 -3.09 31.66 -26.08
C CYS A 91 -4.11 31.56 -27.23
N VAL A 92 -5.16 30.74 -27.09
CA VAL A 92 -6.24 30.67 -28.08
C VAL A 92 -6.99 32.00 -28.16
N CYS A 93 -7.26 32.64 -27.01
CA CYS A 93 -7.94 33.93 -26.96
C CYS A 93 -7.13 35.06 -27.62
N LEU A 94 -5.79 35.04 -27.53
CA LEU A 94 -4.92 36.02 -28.21
C LEU A 94 -4.92 35.88 -29.74
N VAL A 95 -5.03 34.66 -30.26
CA VAL A 95 -5.12 34.41 -31.72
C VAL A 95 -6.46 34.92 -32.27
N ASP A 96 -7.56 34.67 -31.57
CA ASP A 96 -8.89 35.16 -31.94
C ASP A 96 -8.98 36.70 -31.91
N MET A 97 -8.33 37.34 -30.93
CA MET A 97 -8.36 38.80 -30.78
C MET A 97 -7.61 39.52 -31.91
N VAL A 98 -6.49 38.95 -32.39
CA VAL A 98 -5.75 39.47 -33.56
C VAL A 98 -6.55 39.25 -34.85
N GLY A 99 -7.24 38.11 -34.97
CA GLY A 99 -8.18 37.86 -36.06
C GLY A 99 -9.32 38.88 -36.08
N GLY A 100 -9.96 39.12 -34.93
CA GLY A 100 -11.07 40.05 -34.74
C GLY A 100 -10.74 41.52 -35.07
N LYS A 101 -9.53 41.98 -34.71
CA LYS A 101 -9.09 43.35 -35.01
C LYS A 101 -8.92 43.60 -36.52
N LYS A 102 -8.52 42.58 -37.28
CA LYS A 102 -8.34 42.66 -38.74
C LYS A 102 -9.70 42.76 -39.48
N ILE A 103 -10.73 42.06 -39.00
CA ILE A 103 -12.09 42.12 -39.57
C ILE A 103 -12.76 43.47 -39.27
N SER A 104 -12.58 43.99 -38.05
CA SER A 104 -13.14 45.30 -37.65
C SER A 104 -12.50 46.47 -38.40
N SER A 105 -11.20 46.41 -38.74
CA SER A 105 -10.53 47.45 -39.53
C SER A 105 -10.83 47.40 -41.03
N SER A 106 -11.45 46.32 -41.52
CA SER A 106 -11.84 46.16 -42.93
C SER A 106 -13.33 46.41 -43.18
N LEU A 107 -14.12 46.60 -42.12
CA LEU A 107 -15.54 46.96 -42.17
C LEU A 107 -15.83 48.43 -41.78
N SER A 108 -14.80 49.19 -41.41
CA SER A 108 -14.82 50.66 -41.22
C SER A 108 -13.97 51.34 -42.27
#